data_AF-A0A413T7B8-F1
#
_entry.id   AF-A0A413T7B8-F1
#
_cell.length_a   1.000
_cell.length_b   1.000
_cell.length_c   1.000
_cell.angle_alpha   90.00
_cell.angle_beta   90.00
_cell.angle_gamma   90.00
#
_symmetry.space_group_name_H-M   'P 1'
#
loop_
_entity.id
_entity.type
_entity.pdbx_description
1 polymer ?
#
loop_
_entity_poly.entity_id
_entity_poly.type
_entity_poly.pdbx_seq_one_letter_code
_entity_poly.pdbx_strand_id
1 'polypeptide(L)'
;MINDIIFKGKRGIDWKDVEKYLKQYVGEFYIMADSSDIIYIGTDLPDEFTGSIYTRSLRGAAAKAKANAAKALPELVEIATDKHFKENMTDKHAYNAQNG
;
A
#
# COMPACT_ATOMS: atom_id res chain seq x y z
N MET A 1 -3.75 -13.19 -10.64
CA MET A 1 -3.80 -14.32 -9.67
C MET A 1 -2.61 -14.21 -8.72
N ILE A 2 -2.88 -13.87 -7.46
CA ILE A 2 -1.88 -13.66 -6.41
C ILE A 2 -1.42 -15.02 -5.84
N ASN A 3 -0.74 -15.84 -6.62
CA ASN A 3 -0.30 -17.16 -6.12
C ASN A 3 1.06 -17.10 -5.40
N ASP A 4 1.91 -16.15 -5.77
CA ASP A 4 3.24 -16.02 -5.17
C ASP A 4 3.29 -15.00 -4.06
N ILE A 5 3.60 -15.47 -2.84
CA ILE A 5 4.06 -14.64 -1.73
C ILE A 5 5.44 -14.12 -2.11
N ILE A 6 5.66 -12.82 -2.25
CA ILE A 6 6.99 -12.28 -2.61
C ILE A 6 7.79 -11.89 -1.36
N PHE A 7 7.11 -11.42 -0.31
CA PHE A 7 7.76 -11.04 0.94
C PHE A 7 7.75 -12.23 1.93
N LYS A 8 8.67 -13.19 1.70
CA LYS A 8 8.74 -14.48 2.43
C LYS A 8 9.66 -14.47 3.67
N GLY A 9 10.22 -13.32 4.07
CA GLY A 9 11.26 -13.23 5.11
C GLY A 9 10.90 -13.96 6.42
N LYS A 10 11.75 -14.91 6.86
CA LYS A 10 11.51 -15.70 8.09
C LYS A 10 11.68 -14.88 9.38
N ARG A 11 12.60 -13.90 9.40
CA ARG A 11 12.95 -13.10 10.59
C ARG A 11 12.30 -11.71 10.64
N GLY A 12 11.75 -11.23 9.53
CA GLY A 12 11.15 -9.90 9.41
C GLY A 12 10.84 -9.53 7.96
N ILE A 13 10.15 -8.42 7.78
CA ILE A 13 9.89 -7.79 6.47
C ILE A 13 10.87 -6.62 6.33
N ASP A 14 11.57 -6.56 5.19
CA ASP A 14 12.26 -5.33 4.81
C ASP A 14 11.25 -4.39 4.15
N TRP A 15 10.87 -3.35 4.88
CA TRP A 15 9.90 -2.38 4.40
C TRP A 15 10.43 -1.52 3.25
N LYS A 16 11.75 -1.41 3.06
CA LYS A 16 12.33 -0.70 1.91
C LYS A 16 12.07 -1.46 0.60
N ASP A 17 12.11 -2.78 0.65
CA ASP A 17 11.77 -3.62 -0.50
C ASP A 17 10.28 -3.51 -0.84
N VAL A 18 9.42 -3.44 0.18
CA VAL A 18 7.97 -3.22 0.00
C VAL A 18 7.71 -1.83 -0.62
N GLU A 19 8.37 -0.79 -0.13
CA GLU A 19 8.23 0.58 -0.65
C GLU A 19 8.70 0.65 -2.11
N LYS A 20 9.84 0.05 -2.42
CA LYS A 20 10.36 -0.04 -3.80
C LYS A 20 9.39 -0.79 -4.72
N TYR A 21 8.75 -1.85 -4.22
CA TYR A 21 7.73 -2.57 -4.98
C TYR A 21 6.52 -1.69 -5.24
N LEU A 22 6.02 -0.94 -4.24
CA LEU A 22 4.86 -0.06 -4.40
C LEU A 22 5.11 1.09 -5.38
N LYS A 23 6.35 1.58 -5.49
CA LYS A 23 6.72 2.62 -6.47
C LYS A 23 6.42 2.23 -7.92
N GLN A 24 6.30 0.94 -8.25
CA GLN A 24 5.93 0.51 -9.60
C GLN A 24 4.48 0.87 -9.96
N TYR A 25 3.63 1.12 -8.95
CA TYR A 25 2.22 1.46 -9.15
C TYR A 25 1.99 2.97 -9.14
N VAL A 26 2.99 3.76 -8.77
CA VAL A 26 2.89 5.22 -8.73
C VAL A 26 2.82 5.77 -10.15
N GLY A 27 1.85 6.64 -10.40
CA GLY A 27 1.61 7.19 -11.73
C GLY A 27 0.67 6.34 -12.59
N GLU A 28 0.30 5.14 -12.13
CA GLU A 28 -0.64 4.26 -12.82
C GLU A 28 -2.10 4.63 -12.52
N PHE A 29 -2.97 4.34 -13.49
CA PHE A 29 -4.41 4.54 -13.40
C PHE A 29 -5.12 3.20 -13.37
N TYR A 30 -6.06 3.04 -12.43
CA TYR A 30 -6.86 1.84 -12.27
C TYR A 30 -8.33 2.19 -12.47
N ILE A 31 -9.05 1.34 -13.18
CA ILE A 31 -10.48 1.49 -13.40
C ILE A 31 -11.20 0.49 -12.50
N MET A 32 -12.22 0.95 -11.78
CA MET A 32 -13.05 0.04 -11.02
C MET A 32 -14.10 -0.61 -11.90
N ALA A 33 -14.32 -1.90 -11.69
CA ALA A 33 -15.24 -2.67 -12.52
C ALA A 33 -16.71 -2.23 -12.32
N ASP A 34 -17.09 -1.83 -11.11
CA ASP A 34 -18.49 -1.53 -10.77
C ASP A 34 -18.92 -0.12 -11.17
N SER A 35 -18.12 0.90 -10.81
CA SER A 35 -18.49 2.31 -11.04
C SER A 35 -17.78 2.97 -12.22
N SER A 36 -16.81 2.29 -12.85
CA SER A 36 -15.96 2.85 -13.92
C SER A 36 -15.17 4.10 -13.54
N ASP A 37 -15.04 4.43 -12.25
CA ASP A 37 -14.20 5.57 -11.85
C ASP A 37 -12.71 5.22 -11.98
N ILE A 38 -11.93 6.24 -12.31
CA ILE A 38 -10.49 6.14 -12.47
C ILE A 38 -9.83 6.54 -11.14
N ILE A 39 -9.02 5.63 -10.61
CA ILE A 39 -8.22 5.85 -9.41
C ILE A 39 -6.76 6.05 -9.83
N TYR A 40 -6.16 7.13 -9.34
CA TYR A 40 -4.76 7.45 -9.52
C TYR A 40 -3.97 7.09 -8.26
N ILE A 41 -2.85 6.40 -8.42
CA ILE A 41 -1.93 6.12 -7.32
C ILE A 41 -0.84 7.20 -7.25
N GLY A 42 -0.94 8.03 -6.21
CA GLY A 42 0.01 9.11 -5.93
C GLY A 42 1.37 8.64 -5.38
N THR A 43 2.33 9.56 -5.36
CA THR A 43 3.72 9.32 -4.91
C THR A 43 3.85 9.02 -3.43
N ASP A 44 2.81 9.32 -2.65
CA ASP A 44 2.86 9.30 -1.19
C ASP A 44 2.45 7.92 -0.65
N LEU A 45 1.68 7.15 -1.43
CA LEU A 45 1.21 5.82 -1.04
C LEU A 45 2.34 4.89 -0.60
N PRO A 46 3.49 4.76 -1.30
CA PRO A 46 4.58 3.90 -0.85
C PRO A 46 5.14 4.28 0.53
N ASP A 47 5.32 5.58 0.77
CA ASP A 47 5.83 6.09 2.05
C ASP A 47 4.80 5.91 3.17
N GLU A 48 3.53 6.23 2.91
CA GLU A 48 2.47 6.05 3.89
C GLU A 48 2.28 4.57 4.28
N PHE A 49 2.25 3.70 3.28
CA PHE A 49 2.03 2.27 3.48
C PHE A 49 3.12 1.63 4.35
N THR A 50 4.37 2.02 4.12
CA THR A 50 5.55 1.39 4.76
C THR A 50 6.07 2.15 5.98
N GLY A 51 5.92 3.47 6.01
CA GLY A 51 6.55 4.37 6.97
C GLY A 51 5.76 4.63 8.25
N SER A 52 4.46 4.29 8.30
CA SER A 52 3.58 4.62 9.43
C SER A 52 4.05 4.02 10.77
N ILE A 53 3.73 4.70 11.88
CA ILE A 53 3.96 4.17 13.25
C ILE A 53 3.35 2.77 13.43
N TYR A 54 2.18 2.53 12.83
CA TYR A 54 1.52 1.21 12.87
C TYR A 54 2.30 0.16 12.07
N THR A 55 2.83 0.51 10.91
CA THR A 55 3.69 -0.42 10.14
C THR A 55 4.93 -0.80 10.95
N ARG A 56 5.54 0.16 11.64
CA ARG A 56 6.73 -0.05 12.48
C ARG A 56 6.47 -0.97 13.68
N SER A 57 5.23 -1.03 14.19
CA SER A 57 4.87 -1.92 15.30
C SER A 57 4.51 -3.34 14.86
N LEU A 58 4.22 -3.57 13.56
CA LEU A 58 3.88 -4.90 13.05
C LEU A 58 5.06 -5.87 13.13
N ARG A 59 4.76 -7.13 13.48
CA ARG A 59 5.72 -8.23 13.57
C ARG A 59 5.13 -9.52 12.99
N GLY A 60 6.00 -10.48 12.70
CA GLY A 60 5.63 -11.85 12.35
C GLY A 60 4.62 -11.94 11.20
N ALA A 61 3.52 -12.67 11.43
CA ALA A 61 2.49 -12.92 10.43
C ALA A 61 1.76 -11.64 9.98
N ALA A 62 1.52 -10.69 10.88
CA ALA A 62 0.80 -9.46 10.54
C ALA A 62 1.61 -8.55 9.62
N ALA A 63 2.93 -8.43 9.85
CA ALA A 63 3.83 -7.72 8.95
C ALA A 63 3.85 -8.37 7.56
N LYS A 64 3.87 -9.71 7.49
CA LYS A 64 3.82 -10.46 6.22
C LYS A 64 2.52 -10.27 5.47
N ALA A 65 1.38 -10.33 6.17
CA ALA A 65 0.07 -10.14 5.57
C ALA A 65 -0.01 -8.73 4.95
N LYS A 66 0.35 -7.69 5.72
CA LYS A 66 0.38 -6.32 5.20
C LYS A 66 1.33 -6.17 4.01
N ALA A 67 2.55 -6.67 4.10
CA ALA A 67 3.52 -6.57 2.99
C ALA A 67 2.98 -7.22 1.70
N ASN A 68 2.38 -8.41 1.79
CA ASN A 68 1.85 -9.08 0.59
C ASN A 68 0.53 -8.48 0.09
N ALA A 69 -0.18 -7.69 0.91
CA ALA A 69 -1.32 -6.90 0.42
C ALA A 69 -0.91 -5.84 -0.60
N ALA A 70 0.36 -5.39 -0.61
CA ALA A 70 0.88 -4.49 -1.64
C ALA A 70 0.73 -5.07 -3.06
N LYS A 71 0.83 -6.39 -3.22
CA LYS A 71 0.64 -7.07 -4.52
C LYS A 71 -0.82 -7.12 -4.95
N ALA A 72 -1.73 -7.18 -3.98
CA ALA A 72 -3.16 -7.23 -4.20
C ALA A 72 -3.76 -5.86 -4.55
N LEU A 73 -2.98 -4.78 -4.50
CA LEU A 73 -3.51 -3.42 -4.64
C LEU A 73 -4.34 -3.21 -5.91
N PRO A 74 -3.88 -3.59 -7.12
CA PRO A 74 -4.69 -3.44 -8.33
C PRO A 74 -6.04 -4.15 -8.24
N GLU A 75 -6.02 -5.42 -7.82
CA GLU A 75 -7.21 -6.27 -7.72
C GLU A 75 -8.16 -5.74 -6.64
N LEU A 76 -7.63 -5.22 -5.52
CA LEU A 76 -8.41 -4.59 -4.45
C LEU A 76 -9.07 -3.29 -4.89
N VAL A 77 -8.36 -2.49 -5.69
CA VAL A 77 -8.90 -1.26 -6.25
C VAL A 77 -10.03 -1.59 -7.23
N GLU A 78 -9.83 -2.56 -8.12
CA GLU A 78 -10.82 -2.95 -9.13
C GLU A 78 -12.18 -3.38 -8.54
N ILE A 79 -12.16 -4.10 -7.41
CA ILE A 79 -13.35 -4.63 -6.73
C ILE A 79 -13.91 -3.72 -5.62
N ALA A 80 -13.37 -2.51 -5.45
CA ALA A 80 -13.80 -1.62 -4.38
C ALA A 80 -15.21 -1.06 -4.65
N THR A 81 -16.16 -1.33 -3.75
CA THR A 81 -17.58 -0.94 -3.91
C THR A 81 -17.99 0.28 -3.07
N ASP A 82 -17.31 0.57 -1.95
CA ASP A 82 -17.66 1.66 -1.02
C ASP A 82 -16.48 2.61 -0.76
N LYS A 83 -16.37 3.66 -1.58
CA LYS A 83 -15.30 4.65 -1.46
C LYS A 83 -15.67 5.78 -0.50
N HIS A 84 -14.79 6.05 0.45
CA HIS A 84 -14.89 7.20 1.33
C HIS A 84 -13.61 8.01 1.27
N PHE A 85 -13.73 9.31 0.99
CA PHE A 85 -12.64 10.25 1.18
C PHE A 85 -12.69 10.80 2.61
N LYS A 86 -11.54 10.80 3.28
CA LYS A 86 -11.37 11.47 4.56
C LYS A 86 -9.98 12.10 4.58
N GLU A 87 -9.94 13.38 4.92
CA GLU A 87 -8.68 14.09 5.12
C GLU A 87 -7.89 13.46 6.29
N ASN A 88 -6.59 13.32 6.11
CA ASN A 88 -5.72 12.82 7.16
C ASN A 88 -5.48 13.93 8.19
N MET A 89 -6.10 13.80 9.36
CA MET A 89 -6.00 14.79 10.45
C MET A 89 -4.93 14.45 11.50
N THR A 90 -4.10 13.42 11.28
CA THR A 90 -3.20 12.91 12.32
C THR A 90 -1.78 12.68 11.80
N ASP A 91 -0.79 13.24 12.52
CA ASP A 91 0.62 12.99 12.25
C ASP A 91 1.01 11.57 12.68
N LYS A 92 1.08 10.67 11.70
CA LYS A 92 1.46 9.25 11.88
C LYS A 92 2.82 8.91 11.28
N HIS A 93 3.49 9.90 10.68
CA HIS A 93 4.75 9.78 9.96
C HIS A 93 5.78 10.74 10.55
N ALA A 94 7.05 10.30 10.61
CA ALA A 94 8.15 11.16 11.07
C ALA A 94 8.72 12.04 9.95
N TYR A 95 8.47 11.64 8.71
CA TYR A 95 8.85 12.32 7.47
C TYR A 95 7.72 12.06 6.48
N ASN A 96 7.34 13.09 5.72
CA ASN A 96 6.36 12.95 4.64
C ASN A 96 7.11 12.88 3.31
N ALA A 97 6.49 12.25 2.31
CA ALA A 97 6.93 12.35 0.94
C ALA A 97 6.96 13.83 0.50
N GLN A 98 7.91 14.17 -0.39
CA GLN A 98 8.17 15.55 -0.82
C GLN A 98 6.95 16.23 -1.48
N ASN A 99 5.97 15.44 -1.95
CA ASN A 99 4.75 15.91 -2.60
C ASN A 99 3.46 15.38 -1.94
N GLY A 100 3.53 14.98 -0.66
CA GLY A 100 2.38 14.53 0.12
C GLY A 100 1.46 15.64 0.59
#